data_AF-A0A952PTE8-F1
#
_entry.id   AF-A0A952PTE8-F1
#
_cell.length_a   1.000
_cell.length_b   1.000
_cell.length_c   1.000
_cell.angle_alpha   90.00
_cell.angle_beta   90.00
_cell.angle_gamma   90.00
#
_symmetry.space_group_name_H-M   'P 1'
#
loop_
_entity.id
_entity.type
_entity.pdbx_description
1 polymer ?
#
loop_
_entity_poly.entity_id
_entity_poly.type
_entity_poly.pdbx_seq_one_letter_code
_entity_poly.pdbx_strand_id
1 'polypeptide(L)'
;MATSVRAEYESIEIVGRSLRDTADELRSLLMRIYYHLSTLQSGGWLGDAADRFYDEMDSFFIPWLKQLETQYDDMGDRTLNLIPLFQDADGHVREYFGGFGGFGGSSATDADMAFKFFRPSPAFKFTPTPGISDLPAKFESGDPHE
;
A
#
# COMPACT_ATOMS: atom_id res chain seq x y z
N MET A 1 25.66 -14.64 2.03
CA MET A 1 24.51 -14.36 1.13
C MET A 1 23.17 -14.79 1.73
N ALA A 2 23.06 -15.91 2.45
CA ALA A 2 21.80 -16.35 3.08
C ALA A 2 21.26 -15.43 4.22
N THR A 3 22.10 -14.59 4.83
CA THR A 3 21.70 -13.69 5.91
C THR A 3 20.99 -12.42 5.43
N SER A 4 21.35 -11.87 4.26
CA SER A 4 20.71 -10.66 3.70
C SER A 4 19.26 -10.92 3.33
N VAL A 5 19.04 -12.01 2.59
CA VAL A 5 17.71 -12.43 2.12
C VAL A 5 16.74 -12.65 3.30
N ARG A 6 17.21 -13.21 4.43
CA ARG A 6 16.39 -13.37 5.64
C ARG A 6 15.99 -12.03 6.27
N ALA A 7 16.90 -11.06 6.32
CA ALA A 7 16.61 -9.74 6.87
C ALA A 7 15.57 -8.98 6.02
N GLU A 8 15.59 -9.17 4.70
CA GLU A 8 14.61 -8.58 3.79
C GLU A 8 13.20 -9.15 4.02
N TYR A 9 13.05 -10.47 4.19
CA TYR A 9 11.75 -11.09 4.53
C TYR A 9 11.16 -10.55 5.84
N GLU A 10 11.99 -10.43 6.88
CA GLU A 10 11.58 -9.89 8.18
C GLU A 10 11.09 -8.44 8.03
N SER A 11 11.78 -7.62 7.23
CA SER A 11 11.36 -6.24 6.99
C SER A 11 9.99 -6.13 6.30
N ILE A 12 9.74 -6.97 5.30
CA ILE A 12 8.45 -7.01 4.58
C ILE A 12 7.33 -7.44 5.53
N GLU A 13 7.59 -8.43 6.37
CA GLU A 13 6.62 -8.91 7.36
C GLU A 13 6.28 -7.83 8.39
N ILE A 14 7.29 -7.11 8.91
CA ILE A 14 7.09 -5.99 9.83
C ILE A 14 6.22 -4.90 9.19
N VAL A 15 6.54 -4.50 7.96
CA VAL A 15 5.77 -3.47 7.24
C VAL A 15 4.33 -3.94 7.01
N GLY A 16 4.14 -5.17 6.51
CA GLY A 16 2.82 -5.73 6.25
C GLY A 16 1.94 -5.80 7.49
N ARG A 17 2.50 -6.19 8.64
CA ARG A 17 1.81 -6.18 9.93
C ARG A 17 1.44 -4.77 10.37
N SER A 18 2.38 -3.82 10.29
CA SER A 18 2.12 -2.43 10.70
C SER A 18 0.99 -1.75 9.91
N LEU A 19 0.85 -2.10 8.62
CA LEU A 19 -0.25 -1.61 7.78
C LEU A 19 -1.61 -2.15 8.25
N ARG A 20 -1.68 -3.44 8.59
CA ARG A 20 -2.90 -4.04 9.16
C ARG A 20 -3.23 -3.48 10.54
N ASP A 21 -2.23 -3.30 11.40
CA ASP A 21 -2.41 -2.68 12.71
C ASP A 21 -3.03 -1.27 12.57
N THR A 22 -2.54 -0.50 11.59
CA THR A 22 -3.11 0.83 11.27
C THR A 22 -4.56 0.74 10.79
N ALA A 23 -4.92 -0.26 9.98
CA ALA A 23 -6.30 -0.49 9.55
C ALA A 23 -7.22 -0.81 10.74
N ASP A 24 -6.77 -1.63 11.69
CA ASP A 24 -7.52 -1.96 12.90
C ASP A 24 -7.68 -0.77 13.87
N GLU A 25 -6.66 0.09 13.95
CA GLU A 25 -6.74 1.36 14.67
C GLU A 25 -7.79 2.30 14.04
N LEU A 26 -7.81 2.42 12.71
CA LEU A 26 -8.81 3.20 11.98
C LEU A 26 -10.22 2.66 12.19
N ARG A 27 -10.40 1.33 12.15
CA ARG A 27 -11.68 0.67 12.44
C ARG A 27 -12.17 0.96 13.86
N SER A 28 -11.26 0.92 14.84
CA SER A 28 -11.55 1.25 16.23
C SER A 28 -11.92 2.73 16.41
N LEU A 29 -11.23 3.63 15.73
CA LEU A 29 -11.52 5.05 15.71
C LEU A 29 -12.91 5.33 15.11
N LEU A 30 -13.25 4.68 13.99
CA LEU A 30 -14.57 4.78 13.35
C LEU A 30 -15.69 4.37 14.31
N MET A 31 -15.54 3.26 15.04
CA MET A 31 -16.54 2.85 16.04
C MET A 31 -16.73 3.89 17.15
N ARG A 32 -15.66 4.53 17.62
CA ARG A 32 -15.75 5.61 18.60
C ARG A 32 -16.46 6.83 18.04
N ILE A 33 -16.19 7.20 16.78
CA ILE A 33 -16.87 8.30 16.09
C ILE A 33 -18.38 8.02 16.01
N TYR A 34 -18.80 6.83 15.61
CA TYR A 34 -20.23 6.44 15.58
C TYR A 34 -20.89 6.51 16.96
N TYR A 35 -20.19 6.07 18.01
CA TYR A 35 -20.71 6.15 19.37
C TYR A 35 -20.94 7.61 19.80
N HIS A 36 -19.99 8.51 19.52
CA HIS A 36 -20.14 9.92 19.85
C HIS A 36 -21.19 10.62 18.99
N LEU A 37 -21.26 10.32 17.68
CA LEU A 37 -22.29 10.84 16.79
C LEU A 37 -23.69 10.44 17.25
N SER A 38 -23.91 9.18 17.60
CA SER A 38 -25.23 8.73 18.07
C SER A 38 -25.64 9.40 19.39
N THR A 39 -24.68 9.65 20.29
CA THR A 39 -24.91 10.41 21.53
C THR A 39 -25.32 11.86 21.22
N LEU A 40 -24.65 12.53 20.27
CA LEU A 40 -24.97 13.90 19.87
C LEU A 40 -26.36 13.97 19.21
N GLN A 41 -26.68 13.04 18.31
CA GLN A 41 -27.98 12.95 17.63
C GLN A 41 -29.14 12.66 18.59
N SER A 42 -28.90 11.94 19.70
CA SER A 42 -29.94 11.59 20.68
C SER A 42 -30.47 12.76 21.52
N GLY A 43 -30.02 13.99 21.27
CA GLY A 43 -30.52 15.20 21.93
C GLY A 43 -29.44 16.09 22.54
N GLY A 44 -28.16 15.80 22.30
CA GLY A 44 -27.06 16.66 22.74
C GLY A 44 -26.86 17.88 21.83
N TRP A 45 -27.22 17.78 20.56
CA TRP A 45 -27.03 18.86 19.59
C TRP A 45 -28.06 18.78 18.44
N LEU A 46 -28.88 19.84 18.33
CA LEU A 46 -30.00 19.95 17.38
C LEU A 46 -29.97 21.31 16.67
N GLY A 47 -30.58 21.36 15.48
CA GLY A 47 -30.75 22.57 14.64
C GLY A 47 -29.97 22.50 13.33
N ASP A 48 -30.18 23.47 12.44
CA ASP A 48 -29.66 23.48 11.06
C ASP A 48 -28.14 23.23 10.95
N ALA A 49 -27.36 23.72 11.93
CA ALA A 49 -25.93 23.51 11.97
C ALA A 49 -25.56 22.06 12.32
N ALA A 50 -26.32 21.41 13.21
CA ALA A 50 -26.14 20.01 13.55
C ALA A 50 -26.48 19.12 12.35
N ASP A 51 -27.58 19.42 11.65
CA ASP A 51 -28.00 18.67 10.47
C ASP A 51 -26.93 18.70 9.36
N ARG A 52 -26.39 19.89 9.05
CA ARG A 52 -25.29 20.02 8.07
C ARG A 52 -24.03 19.25 8.48
N PHE A 53 -23.71 19.25 9.77
CA PHE A 53 -22.58 18.49 10.28
C PHE A 53 -22.80 16.98 10.12
N TYR A 54 -23.99 16.46 10.46
CA TYR A 54 -24.29 15.04 10.28
C TYR A 54 -24.28 14.66 8.79
N ASP A 55 -24.82 15.51 7.92
CA ASP A 55 -24.77 15.31 6.47
C ASP A 55 -23.32 15.24 5.96
N GLU A 56 -22.43 16.13 6.40
CA GLU A 56 -21.01 16.12 6.01
C GLU A 56 -20.29 14.87 6.54
N MET A 57 -20.59 14.48 7.78
CA MET A 57 -20.02 13.28 8.39
C MET A 57 -20.43 12.02 7.61
N ASP A 58 -21.70 11.87 7.27
CA ASP A 58 -22.23 10.69 6.59
C ASP A 58 -21.91 10.65 5.09
N SER A 59 -21.92 11.81 4.41
CA SER A 59 -21.73 11.88 2.95
C SER A 59 -20.26 11.87 2.53
N PHE A 60 -19.36 12.40 3.36
CA PHE A 60 -17.97 12.62 2.97
C PHE A 60 -16.98 12.00 3.95
N PHE A 61 -17.01 12.41 5.21
CA PHE A 61 -15.92 12.12 6.15
C PHE A 61 -15.84 10.63 6.52
N ILE A 62 -16.96 10.02 6.91
CA ILE A 62 -17.03 8.60 7.27
C ILE A 62 -16.71 7.68 6.08
N PRO A 63 -17.29 7.89 4.87
CA PRO A 63 -16.91 7.11 3.69
C PRO A 63 -15.43 7.18 3.38
N TRP A 64 -14.81 8.38 3.48
CA TRP A 64 -13.38 8.55 3.24
C TRP A 64 -12.52 7.76 4.24
N LEU A 65 -12.86 7.79 5.53
CA LEU A 65 -12.16 7.00 6.56
C LEU A 65 -12.29 5.48 6.33
N LYS A 66 -13.47 5.00 5.92
CA LYS A 66 -13.67 3.58 5.56
C LYS A 66 -12.84 3.18 4.34
N GLN A 67 -12.74 4.07 3.35
CA GLN A 67 -11.90 3.84 2.19
C GLN A 67 -10.42 3.76 2.59
N LEU A 68 -9.98 4.63 3.50
CA LEU A 68 -8.62 4.63 4.02
C LEU A 68 -8.30 3.32 4.76
N GLU A 69 -9.18 2.89 5.67
CA GLU A 69 -9.08 1.60 6.38
C GLU A 69 -8.92 0.43 5.38
N THR A 70 -9.79 0.37 4.37
CA THR A 70 -9.74 -0.67 3.33
C THR A 70 -8.42 -0.64 2.55
N GLN A 71 -7.91 0.54 2.23
CA GLN A 71 -6.63 0.68 1.52
C GLN A 71 -5.45 0.19 2.36
N TYR A 72 -5.41 0.48 3.67
CA TYR A 72 -4.35 0.00 4.55
C TYR A 72 -4.38 -1.52 4.70
N ASP A 73 -5.57 -2.11 4.82
CA ASP A 73 -5.75 -3.57 4.89
C ASP A 73 -5.27 -4.25 3.59
N ASP A 74 -5.74 -3.75 2.44
CA ASP A 74 -5.31 -4.20 1.10
C ASP A 74 -3.78 -4.09 0.91
N MET A 75 -3.17 -3.00 1.38
CA MET A 75 -1.73 -2.80 1.28
C MET A 75 -0.97 -3.78 2.18
N GLY A 76 -1.46 -4.04 3.39
CA GLY A 76 -0.91 -5.07 4.28
C GLY A 76 -0.95 -6.45 3.64
N ASP A 77 -2.09 -6.84 3.09
CA ASP A 77 -2.28 -8.11 2.39
C ASP A 77 -1.33 -8.26 1.20
N ARG A 78 -1.27 -7.25 0.33
CA ARG A 78 -0.37 -7.26 -0.84
C ARG A 78 1.10 -7.36 -0.43
N THR A 79 1.49 -6.69 0.66
CA THR A 79 2.87 -6.70 1.16
C THR A 79 3.23 -8.09 1.68
N LEU A 80 2.36 -8.71 2.49
CA LEU A 80 2.60 -10.06 3.03
C LEU A 80 2.59 -11.13 1.93
N ASN A 81 1.80 -10.93 0.87
CA ASN A 81 1.77 -11.81 -0.29
C ASN A 81 3.06 -11.77 -1.14
N LEU A 82 3.98 -10.83 -0.93
CA LEU A 82 5.29 -10.83 -1.58
C LEU A 82 6.21 -11.94 -1.02
N ILE A 83 6.06 -12.31 0.25
CA ILE A 83 6.90 -13.32 0.90
C ILE A 83 6.89 -14.66 0.16
N PRO A 84 5.72 -15.29 -0.11
CA PRO A 84 5.70 -16.56 -0.84
C PRO A 84 6.22 -16.43 -2.29
N LEU A 85 6.02 -15.28 -2.95
CA LEU A 85 6.53 -15.03 -4.30
C LEU A 85 8.07 -15.06 -4.34
N PHE A 86 8.72 -14.44 -3.36
CA PHE A 86 10.17 -14.47 -3.23
C PHE A 86 10.70 -15.86 -2.85
N GLN A 87 9.98 -16.60 -1.99
CA GLN A 87 10.35 -17.98 -1.63
C GLN A 87 10.27 -18.93 -2.83
N ASP A 88 9.26 -18.78 -3.68
CA ASP A 88 9.11 -19.54 -4.94
C ASP A 88 10.27 -19.23 -5.91
N ALA A 89 10.58 -17.94 -6.10
CA ALA A 89 11.69 -17.51 -6.93
C ALA A 89 13.04 -18.05 -6.42
N ASP A 90 13.29 -18.01 -5.10
CA ASP A 90 14.48 -18.60 -4.47
C ASP A 90 14.57 -20.12 -4.71
N GLY A 91 13.43 -20.81 -4.71
CA GLY A 91 13.32 -22.23 -5.04
C GLY A 91 13.77 -22.53 -6.47
N HIS A 92 13.24 -21.79 -7.46
CA HIS A 92 13.60 -21.95 -8.87
C HIS A 92 15.06 -21.62 -9.16
N VAL A 93 15.63 -20.60 -8.50
CA VAL A 93 17.06 -20.29 -8.64
C VAL A 93 17.92 -21.44 -8.10
N ARG A 94 17.55 -22.03 -6.96
CA ARG A 94 18.27 -23.19 -6.41
C ARG A 94 18.15 -24.43 -7.29
N GLU A 95 17.01 -24.67 -7.91
CA GLU A 95 16.84 -25.77 -8.86
C GLU A 95 17.73 -25.56 -10.10
N TYR A 96 17.70 -24.35 -10.67
CA TYR A 96 18.48 -24.01 -11.86
C TYR A 96 20.00 -24.08 -11.63
N PHE A 97 20.50 -23.50 -10.54
CA PHE A 97 21.93 -23.51 -10.21
C PHE A 97 22.38 -24.79 -9.49
N GLY A 98 21.50 -25.44 -8.73
CA GLY A 98 21.75 -26.73 -8.08
C GLY A 98 21.84 -27.87 -9.09
N GLY A 99 21.07 -27.82 -10.18
CA GLY A 99 21.23 -28.72 -11.33
C GLY A 99 22.51 -28.47 -12.13
N PHE A 100 23.06 -27.25 -12.08
CA PHE A 100 24.34 -26.88 -12.68
C PHE A 100 25.57 -27.20 -11.79
N GLY A 101 25.34 -27.66 -10.56
CA GLY A 101 26.38 -28.14 -9.61
C GLY A 101 27.07 -29.45 -10.03
N GLY A 102 26.70 -30.02 -11.18
CA GLY A 102 27.43 -31.05 -11.90
C GLY A 102 28.52 -30.55 -12.84
N PHE A 103 28.94 -29.27 -12.76
CA PHE A 103 30.17 -28.80 -13.39
C PHE A 103 31.40 -29.30 -12.62
N GLY A 104 31.63 -30.61 -12.75
CA GLY A 104 32.97 -31.18 -12.68
C GLY A 104 33.85 -30.50 -13.72
N GLY A 105 35.12 -30.32 -13.39
CA GLY A 105 36.07 -29.69 -14.30
C GLY A 105 36.03 -30.30 -15.70
N SER A 106 35.87 -29.45 -16.71
CA SER A 106 36.44 -29.64 -18.05
C SER A 106 36.41 -28.33 -18.83
N SER A 107 37.62 -27.83 -19.08
CA SER A 107 38.09 -27.05 -20.24
C SER A 107 37.25 -25.88 -20.77
N ALA A 108 37.62 -24.68 -20.35
CA ALA A 108 38.12 -23.54 -21.13
C ALA A 108 37.58 -23.14 -22.54
N THR A 109 36.53 -23.73 -23.12
CA THR A 109 36.12 -23.39 -24.51
C THR A 109 34.72 -22.80 -24.69
N ASP A 110 33.83 -22.82 -23.69
CA ASP A 110 32.41 -22.42 -23.88
C ASP A 110 31.99 -21.09 -23.24
N ALA A 111 32.93 -20.27 -22.77
CA ALA A 111 32.63 -18.96 -22.18
C ALA A 111 32.10 -17.91 -23.19
N ASP A 112 32.18 -18.18 -24.50
CA ASP A 112 31.84 -17.20 -25.55
C ASP A 112 30.35 -17.19 -25.97
N MET A 113 29.54 -18.18 -25.54
CA MET A 113 28.14 -18.28 -26.00
C MET A 113 27.07 -17.79 -25.01
N ALA A 114 27.41 -17.54 -23.74
CA ALA A 114 26.43 -17.17 -22.71
C ALA A 114 26.05 -15.67 -22.70
N PHE A 115 26.79 -14.79 -23.38
CA PHE A 115 26.55 -13.34 -23.33
C PHE A 115 25.50 -12.84 -24.36
N LYS A 116 25.01 -13.71 -25.27
CA LYS A 116 24.12 -13.31 -26.38
C LYS A 116 22.62 -13.46 -26.11
N PHE A 117 22.20 -14.05 -24.99
CA PHE A 117 20.78 -14.26 -24.68
C PHE A 117 20.19 -13.31 -23.63
N PHE A 118 20.99 -12.42 -23.03
CA PHE A 118 20.48 -11.37 -22.17
C PHE A 118 19.96 -10.19 -23.03
N ARG A 119 18.73 -10.32 -23.53
CA ARG A 119 17.97 -9.16 -24.00
C ARG A 119 17.39 -8.44 -22.78
N PRO A 120 17.75 -7.17 -22.52
CA PRO A 120 17.04 -6.40 -21.50
C PRO A 120 15.60 -6.20 -21.97
N SER A 121 14.63 -6.69 -21.19
CA SER A 121 13.23 -6.28 -21.34
C SER A 121 13.11 -4.76 -21.16
N PRO A 122 12.22 -4.08 -21.91
CA PRO A 122 12.12 -2.64 -21.87
C PRO A 122 11.68 -2.16 -20.49
N ALA A 123 12.31 -1.07 -20.05
CA ALA A 123 12.04 -0.36 -18.82
C ALA A 123 10.53 -0.26 -18.53
N PHE A 124 10.12 -0.78 -17.37
CA PHE A 124 8.81 -0.49 -16.79
C PHE A 124 8.78 1.02 -16.49
N LYS A 125 8.13 1.79 -17.38
CA LYS A 125 7.93 3.22 -17.18
C LYS A 125 6.81 3.40 -16.19
N PHE A 126 7.15 3.82 -14.99
CA PHE A 126 6.20 4.42 -14.05
C PHE A 126 5.69 5.71 -14.70
N THR A 127 4.47 5.68 -15.24
CA THR A 127 3.77 6.93 -15.55
C THR A 127 3.15 7.41 -14.23
N PRO A 128 3.63 8.50 -13.63
CA PRO A 128 2.91 9.12 -12.52
C PRO A 128 1.54 9.53 -13.04
N THR A 129 0.47 9.05 -12.39
CA THR A 129 -0.89 9.54 -12.61
C THR A 129 -0.90 11.05 -12.40
N PRO A 130 -1.34 11.86 -13.37
CA PRO A 130 -1.42 13.29 -13.18
C PRO A 130 -2.55 13.66 -12.21
N GLY A 131 -2.21 14.46 -11.20
CA GLY A 131 -3.05 15.56 -10.73
C GLY A 131 -4.03 15.30 -9.58
N ILE A 132 -3.54 15.42 -8.33
CA ILE A 132 -4.30 16.17 -7.30
C ILE A 132 -3.67 17.58 -7.26
N SER A 133 -3.83 18.31 -8.35
CA SER A 133 -3.39 19.71 -8.46
C SER A 133 -4.46 20.63 -9.06
N ASP A 134 -5.60 20.07 -9.47
CA ASP A 134 -6.77 20.83 -9.94
C ASP A 134 -7.82 20.96 -8.83
N LEU A 135 -7.40 21.49 -7.67
CA LEU A 135 -8.35 22.18 -6.80
C LEU A 135 -8.45 23.62 -7.35
N PRO A 136 -9.63 24.09 -7.80
CA PRO A 136 -9.78 25.47 -8.21
C PRO A 136 -9.54 26.38 -7.00
N ALA A 137 -8.44 27.12 -7.04
CA ALA A 137 -8.19 28.29 -6.22
C ALA A 137 -9.21 29.38 -6.60
N LYS A 138 -10.39 29.35 -5.99
CA LYS A 138 -11.32 30.48 -5.93
C LYS A 138 -11.99 30.52 -4.55
N PHE A 139 -11.23 30.97 -3.56
CA PHE A 139 -11.83 31.69 -2.44
C PHE A 139 -11.64 33.17 -2.74
N GLU A 140 -12.59 33.71 -3.51
CA GLU A 140 -12.66 35.13 -3.83
C GLU A 140 -13.07 35.84 -2.53
N SER A 141 -12.09 36.54 -1.94
CA SER A 141 -12.29 37.46 -0.82
C SER A 141 -13.19 38.60 -1.28
N GLY A 142 -14.47 38.53 -0.95
CA GLY A 142 -15.43 39.62 -1.05
C GLY A 142 -15.72 40.22 0.31
N ASP A 143 -14.81 41.03 0.83
CA ASP A 143 -15.16 42.24 1.59
C ASP A 143 -15.12 43.40 0.56
N PRO A 144 -16.03 44.39 0.57
CA PRO A 144 -16.16 45.28 1.73
C PRO A 144 -17.55 45.90 1.98
N HIS A 145 -17.73 46.43 3.20
CA HIS A 145 -18.50 47.64 3.57
C HIS A 145 -19.63 48.14 2.64
N GLU A 146 -20.87 48.07 3.12
CA GLU A 146 -21.74 49.22 3.47
C GLU A 146 -23.00 48.75 4.22
#